data_AF-A0A842RM50-F1
#
_entry.id   AF-A0A842RM50-F1
#
_cell.length_a   1.000
_cell.length_b   1.000
_cell.length_c   1.000
_cell.angle_alpha   90.00
_cell.angle_beta   90.00
_cell.angle_gamma   90.00
#
_symmetry.space_group_name_H-M   'P 1'
#
loop_
_entity.id
_entity.type
_entity.pdbx_description
1 polymer ?
#
loop_
_entity_poly.entity_id
_entity_poly.type
_entity_poly.pdbx_seq_one_letter_code
_entity_poly.pdbx_strand_id
1 'polypeptide(L)' 'MTTPIINERIEINPKILVGKAIIKGTRISVEFILELLANNWTYETILENYPQLQKADILAAIDYARIVI' A
#
# COMPACT_ATOMS: atom_id res chain seq x y z
N MET A 1 18.71 -8.01 9.04
CA MET A 1 17.33 -8.18 9.54
C MET A 1 16.41 -7.95 8.35
N THR A 2 16.15 -9.00 7.58
CA THR A 2 15.43 -8.94 6.32
C THR A 2 13.94 -9.05 6.63
N THR A 3 13.20 -7.95 6.53
CA THR A 3 11.75 -7.93 6.70
C THR A 3 11.11 -8.95 5.76
N PRO A 4 10.18 -9.81 6.23
CA PRO A 4 9.54 -10.80 5.36
C PRO A 4 8.85 -10.07 4.20
N ILE A 5 9.14 -10.49 2.97
CA ILE A 5 8.49 -9.95 1.77
C ILE A 5 7.07 -10.52 1.77
N ILE A 6 6.15 -9.78 2.37
CA ILE A 6 4.72 -10.14 2.43
C ILE A 6 4.07 -9.94 1.05
N ASN A 7 4.65 -9.06 0.21
CA ASN A 7 4.30 -8.90 -1.20
C ASN A 7 5.43 -8.15 -1.94
N GLU A 8 5.81 -8.54 -3.16
CA GLU A 8 6.88 -7.86 -3.93
C GLU A 8 6.57 -6.37 -4.22
N ARG A 9 5.29 -5.98 -4.06
CA ARG A 9 4.77 -4.63 -4.28
C ARG A 9 4.80 -3.73 -3.05
N ILE A 10 5.08 -4.25 -1.86
CA ILE A 10 5.13 -3.46 -0.64
C ILE A 10 6.57 -3.37 -0.13
N GLU A 11 7.02 -2.14 0.06
CA GLU A 11 8.32 -1.84 0.62
C GLU A 11 8.15 -1.31 2.05
N ILE A 12 8.90 -1.90 2.98
CA ILE A 12 9.03 -1.39 4.34
C ILE A 12 10.48 -1.03 4.52
N ASN A 13 10.75 0.27 4.52
CA ASN A 13 12.10 0.77 4.70
C ASN A 13 12.14 1.62 5.97
N PRO A 14 12.84 1.19 7.03
CA PRO A 14 12.93 1.94 8.29
C PRO A 14 13.54 3.34 8.12
N LYS A 15 14.19 3.62 6.98
CA LYS A 15 14.72 4.94 6.62
C LYS A 15 13.72 5.82 5.85
N ILE A 16 12.57 5.28 5.43
CA ILE A 16 11.53 5.99 4.66
C ILE A 16 10.25 6.01 5.49
N LEU A 17 9.67 7.20 5.69
CA LEU A 17 8.39 7.38 6.37
C LEU A 17 8.34 6.67 7.75
N VAL A 18 9.46 6.71 8.50
CA VAL A 18 9.61 6.12 9.84
C VAL A 18 9.31 4.60 9.87
N GLY A 19 9.54 3.90 8.75
CA GLY A 19 9.28 2.46 8.66
C GLY A 19 7.84 2.06 8.36
N LYS A 20 6.98 3.00 7.91
CA LYS A 20 5.66 2.64 7.40
C LYS A 20 5.77 1.83 6.10
N ALA A 21 4.81 0.92 5.91
CA ALA A 21 4.66 0.17 4.67
C ALA A 21 4.14 1.08 3.55
N ILE A 22 4.84 1.09 2.42
CA ILE A 22 4.49 1.86 1.22
C ILE A 22 4.38 0.96 0.00
N ILE A 23 3.61 1.40 -1.00
CA ILE A 23 3.62 0.78 -2.32
C ILE A 23 4.97 1.09 -2.99
N LYS A 24 5.68 0.04 -3.38
CA LYS A 24 7.02 0.10 -3.98
C LYS A 24 7.04 1.00 -5.21
N GLY A 25 8.04 1.86 -5.30
CA GLY A 25 8.17 2.82 -6.40
C GLY A 25 7.23 4.03 -6.30
N THR A 26 6.45 4.14 -5.22
CA THR A 26 5.60 5.29 -4.93
C THR A 26 5.91 5.88 -3.55
N ARG A 27 5.28 7.00 -3.22
CA ARG A 27 5.26 7.56 -1.86
C ARG A 27 3.90 7.38 -1.18
N ILE A 28 3.12 6.40 -1.63
CA ILE A 28 1.78 6.11 -1.13
C ILE A 28 1.89 5.01 -0.07
N SER A 29 1.39 5.29 1.14
CA SER A 29 1.40 4.31 2.23
C SER A 29 0.25 3.31 2.11
N VAL A 30 0.44 2.11 2.67
CA VAL A 30 -0.63 1.12 2.79
C VAL A 30 -1.80 1.67 3.61
N GLU A 31 -1.50 2.36 4.72
CA GLU A 31 -2.48 3.05 5.57
C GLU A 31 -3.36 4.00 4.77
N PHE A 32 -2.77 4.81 3.88
CA PHE A 32 -3.51 5.76 3.07
C PHE A 32 -4.47 5.06 2.09
N ILE A 33 -4.04 3.96 1.46
CA ILE A 33 -4.94 3.16 0.60
C ILE A 33 -6.14 2.66 1.41
N LEU A 34 -5.90 2.15 2.62
CA LEU A 34 -6.97 1.66 3.49
C LEU A 34 -7.91 2.79 3.96
N GLU A 35 -7.38 3.98 4.25
CA GLU A 35 -8.19 5.16 4.56
C GLU A 35 -9.10 5.56 3.39
N LEU A 36 -8.59 5.56 2.15
CA LEU A 36 -9.41 5.85 0.96
C LEU A 36 -10.55 4.84 0.84
N LEU A 37 -10.25 3.55 1.00
CA LEU A 37 -11.25 2.49 0.97
C LEU A 37 -12.28 2.62 2.10
N ALA A 38 -11.84 2.97 3.32
CA ALA A 38 -12.71 3.24 4.46
C ALA A 38 -13.63 4.45 4.23
N ASN A 39 -13.16 5.44 3.46
CA ASN A 39 -13.96 6.58 2.99
C ASN A 39 -14.84 6.24 1.77
N ASN A 40 -15.07 4.96 1.50
CA ASN A 40 -15.95 4.47 0.45
C ASN A 40 -15.49 4.79 -0.99
N TRP A 41 -14.18 5.02 -1.18
CA TRP A 41 -13.61 5.12 -2.52
C TRP A 41 -13.57 3.75 -3.19
N THR A 42 -13.93 3.68 -4.46
CA THR A 42 -13.77 2.44 -5.25
C THR A 42 -12.34 2.32 -5.76
N TYR A 43 -11.97 1.12 -6.21
CA TYR A 43 -10.66 0.89 -6.83
C TYR A 43 -10.48 1.77 -8.06
N GLU A 44 -11.52 1.97 -8.85
CA GLU A 44 -11.52 2.81 -10.04
C GLU A 44 -11.21 4.26 -9.68
N THR A 45 -11.90 4.83 -8.68
CA THR A 45 -11.64 6.20 -8.21
C THR A 45 -10.21 6.36 -7.71
N ILE A 46 -9.67 5.37 -6.99
CA ILE A 46 -8.28 5.41 -6.53
C ILE A 46 -7.33 5.41 -7.74
N LEU A 47 -7.55 4.54 -8.73
CA LEU A 47 -6.68 4.46 -9.92
C LEU A 47 -6.77 5.70 -10.82
N GLU A 48 -7.93 6.34 -10.89
CA GLU A 48 -8.12 7.61 -11.62
C GLU A 48 -7.34 8.75 -10.97
N ASN A 49 -7.34 8.83 -9.64
CA ASN A 49 -6.63 9.89 -8.90
C ASN A 49 -5.13 9.60 -8.73
N TYR A 50 -4.74 8.32 -8.76
CA TYR A 50 -3.37 7.86 -8.60
C TYR A 50 -2.99 6.92 -9.75
N PRO A 51 -2.79 7.45 -10.98
CA PRO A 51 -2.54 6.64 -12.18
C PRO A 51 -1.23 5.84 -12.15
N GLN A 52 -0.32 6.17 -11.22
CA GLN A 52 0.88 5.38 -10.94
C GLN A 52 0.60 4.06 -10.21
N LEU A 53 -0.60 3.90 -9.65
CA LEU A 53 -1.01 2.66 -9.00
C LEU A 53 -1.63 1.69 -10.00
N GLN A 54 -1.50 0.42 -9.69
CA GLN A 54 -2.23 -0.66 -10.34
C GLN A 54 -3.19 -1.28 -9.35
N LYS A 55 -4.25 -1.93 -9.85
CA LYS A 55 -5.18 -2.68 -9.00
C LYS A 55 -4.46 -3.69 -8.09
N ALA A 56 -3.38 -4.30 -8.58
CA ALA A 56 -2.55 -5.22 -7.81
C ALA A 56 -1.87 -4.56 -6.59
N ASP A 57 -1.58 -3.26 -6.63
CA ASP A 57 -1.00 -2.53 -5.50
C ASP A 57 -2.04 -2.31 -4.39
N ILE A 58 -3.28 -2.00 -4.77
CA ILE A 58 -4.40 -1.86 -3.84
C ILE A 58 -4.67 -3.20 -3.14
N LEU A 59 -4.70 -4.30 -3.91
CA LEU A 59 -4.89 -5.64 -3.35
C LEU A 59 -3.72 -6.04 -2.44
N ALA A 60 -2.48 -5.70 -2.82
CA ALA A 60 -1.32 -5.93 -1.97
C ALA A 60 -1.43 -5.19 -0.63
N ALA A 61 -1.89 -3.93 -0.64
CA ALA A 61 -2.12 -3.14 0.56
C ALA A 61 -3.13 -3.81 1.52
N ILE A 62 -4.23 -4.33 0.98
CA ILE A 62 -5.25 -5.05 1.75
C ILE A 62 -4.68 -6.35 2.32
N ASP A 63 -3.98 -7.15 1.52
CA ASP A 63 -3.42 -8.42 1.99
C ASP A 63 -2.32 -8.22 3.05
N TYR A 64 -1.52 -7.17 2.91
CA TYR A 64 -0.56 -6.78 3.95
C TYR A 64 -1.26 -6.43 5.27
N ALA A 65 -2.34 -5.65 5.21
CA ALA A 65 -3.11 -5.31 6.41
C ALA A 65 -3.68 -6.56 7.09
N ARG A 66 -4.17 -7.53 6.31
CA ARG A 66 -4.67 -8.82 6.81
C ARG A 66 -3.61 -9.65 7.53
N ILE A 67 -2.33 -9.53 7.15
CA ILE A 67 -1.23 -10.35 7.70
C ILE A 67 -0.60 -9.71 8.94
N VAL A 68 -0.58 -8.37 9.02
CA VAL A 68 0.12 -7.62 10.06
C VAL A 68 -0.79 -7.26 11.25
N ILE A 69 -2.11 -7.29 11.06
CA ILE A 69 -3.13 -7.12 12.11
C ILE A 69 -3.49 -8.50 12.67
#